data_AF-A0AAU4JFG6-F1
#
_entry.id   AF-A0AAU4JFG6-F1
#
_cell.length_a   1.000
_cell.length_b   1.000
_cell.length_c   1.000
_cell.angle_alpha   90.00
_cell.angle_beta   90.00
_cell.angle_gamma   90.00
#
_symmetry.space_group_name_H-M   'P 1'
#
loop_
_entity.id
_entity.type
_entity.pdbx_description
1 polymer ?
#
loop_
_entity_poly.entity_id
_entity_poly.type
_entity_poly.pdbx_seq_one_letter_code
_entity_poly.pdbx_strand_id
1 'polypeptide(L)'
;MTEIRIGAFWSYAHEDDRLDSGGIRSLAKHLADEYSLITGQELGIFVDRTAMQWGEEWRRRIDDTLDAVSFFIPIVTPRYFTRTECRKELIAFHSSAQNLGASELLLPILYAPIPEFGSSNPDELIVLASRYQYVDWRDYRLTGGGSPQYRRAVHELAQRLFDLSTSLAARQLSNEIAAVEQGGVDAEAGLLEIIEKIDALLPDWLNAVEDSEVNEAHYLATWGIYGPRLRRLEQNRGQGGAKFALIQRIAQEELPLAERYRKAASVYTQRSLELDPFVMRAIHMAQGFPDAVVELASLRSALDHAEVHIRENRRFEEGDPTAGVWARQRAHVSRLVRQVADTFETAERTVDEGNSLVKRWLAEWDAVLGATPTLTSGDSKDHDLGDNASS
;
A
#
# COMPACT_ATOMS: atom_id res chain seq x y z
N MET A 1 -25.33 23.40 13.01
CA MET A 1 -24.58 22.58 12.05
C MET A 1 -24.53 21.19 12.64
N THR A 2 -25.14 20.21 11.98
CA THR A 2 -25.14 18.80 12.40
C THR A 2 -23.70 18.30 12.37
N GLU A 3 -23.21 17.76 13.48
CA GLU A 3 -21.86 17.21 13.56
C GLU A 3 -21.84 15.86 12.83
N ILE A 4 -21.03 15.74 11.78
CA ILE A 4 -20.96 14.53 10.94
C ILE A 4 -20.26 13.44 11.76
N ARG A 5 -21.03 12.54 12.36
CA ARG A 5 -20.52 11.39 13.12
C ARG A 5 -20.10 10.22 12.23
N ILE A 6 -20.64 10.12 11.02
CA ILE A 6 -20.35 9.01 10.12
C ILE A 6 -19.89 9.57 8.78
N GLY A 7 -18.68 9.18 8.38
CA GLY A 7 -18.05 9.55 7.12
C GLY A 7 -17.81 8.35 6.22
N ALA A 8 -17.71 8.61 4.91
CA ALA A 8 -17.19 7.64 3.96
C ALA A 8 -16.25 8.31 2.97
N PHE A 9 -15.11 7.69 2.70
CA PHE A 9 -14.20 8.07 1.65
C PHE A 9 -14.55 7.31 0.37
N TRP A 10 -14.80 8.06 -0.70
CA TRP A 10 -15.24 7.50 -1.97
C TRP A 10 -14.10 7.52 -2.99
N SER A 11 -13.36 6.42 -3.07
CA SER A 11 -12.18 6.29 -3.94
C SER A 11 -12.57 5.70 -5.29
N TYR A 12 -12.29 6.39 -6.39
CA TYR A 12 -12.63 5.94 -7.74
C TYR A 12 -11.75 6.58 -8.81
N ALA A 13 -11.64 5.97 -9.98
CA ALA A 13 -10.97 6.60 -11.11
C ALA A 13 -11.92 7.62 -11.79
N HIS A 14 -11.56 8.91 -11.79
CA HIS A 14 -12.40 9.98 -12.36
C HIS A 14 -12.86 9.74 -13.81
N GLU A 15 -11.98 9.13 -14.61
CA GLU A 15 -12.28 8.81 -16.01
C GLU A 15 -13.36 7.74 -16.14
N ASP A 16 -13.52 6.84 -15.15
CA ASP A 16 -14.62 5.86 -15.17
C ASP A 16 -15.97 6.52 -14.95
N ASP A 17 -16.03 7.46 -14.00
CA ASP A 17 -17.24 8.22 -13.77
C ASP A 17 -17.61 9.07 -15.00
N ARG A 18 -16.63 9.67 -15.67
CA ARG A 18 -16.84 10.40 -16.93
C ARG A 18 -17.42 9.48 -18.01
N LEU A 19 -16.88 8.27 -18.15
CA LEU A 19 -17.35 7.30 -19.14
C LEU A 19 -18.72 6.70 -18.79
N ASP A 20 -19.04 6.61 -17.50
CA ASP A 20 -20.33 6.15 -17.00
C ASP A 20 -21.33 7.32 -16.78
N SER A 21 -21.09 8.46 -17.42
CA SER A 21 -22.00 9.63 -17.41
C SER A 21 -22.33 10.14 -16.00
N GLY A 22 -21.39 10.07 -15.06
CA GLY A 22 -21.57 10.51 -13.68
C GLY A 22 -22.19 9.46 -12.75
N GLY A 23 -22.35 8.21 -13.18
CA GLY A 23 -23.02 7.16 -12.43
C GLY A 23 -22.35 6.83 -11.08
N ILE A 24 -21.02 6.94 -10.98
CA ILE A 24 -20.27 6.66 -9.75
C ILE A 24 -20.52 7.76 -8.71
N ARG A 25 -20.44 9.04 -9.08
CA ARG A 25 -20.78 10.14 -8.17
C ARG A 25 -22.27 10.16 -7.81
N SER A 26 -23.13 9.80 -8.76
CA SER A 26 -24.57 9.70 -8.51
C SER A 26 -24.87 8.61 -7.49
N LEU A 27 -24.16 7.47 -7.54
CA LEU A 27 -24.26 6.42 -6.52
C LEU A 27 -23.86 6.93 -5.14
N ALA A 28 -22.75 7.65 -5.02
CA ALA A 28 -22.35 8.26 -3.76
C ALA A 28 -23.47 9.16 -3.20
N LYS A 29 -24.03 10.04 -4.03
CA LYS A 29 -25.13 10.92 -3.61
C LYS A 29 -26.36 10.13 -3.17
N HIS A 30 -26.79 9.15 -3.97
CA HIS A 30 -27.95 8.32 -3.64
C HIS A 30 -27.74 7.54 -2.34
N LEU A 31 -26.53 7.05 -2.08
CA LEU A 31 -26.19 6.38 -0.84
C LEU A 31 -26.29 7.32 0.36
N ALA A 32 -25.75 8.54 0.27
CA ALA A 32 -25.86 9.53 1.33
C ALA A 32 -27.32 9.93 1.60
N ASP A 33 -28.08 10.19 0.54
CA ASP A 33 -29.50 10.57 0.63
C ASP A 33 -30.33 9.42 1.26
N GLU A 34 -30.13 8.18 0.82
CA GLU A 34 -30.83 7.00 1.35
C GLU A 34 -30.42 6.69 2.79
N TYR A 35 -29.13 6.79 3.12
CA TYR A 35 -28.65 6.63 4.49
C TYR A 35 -29.33 7.64 5.43
N SER A 36 -29.39 8.91 5.02
CA SER A 36 -30.08 9.94 5.79
C SER A 36 -31.58 9.67 5.92
N LEU A 37 -32.22 9.16 4.86
CA LEU A 37 -33.63 8.80 4.87
C LEU A 37 -33.94 7.68 5.88
N ILE A 38 -33.12 6.63 5.94
CA ILE A 38 -33.41 5.44 6.77
C ILE A 38 -32.90 5.56 8.21
N THR A 39 -31.90 6.40 8.47
CA THR A 39 -31.28 6.55 9.81
C THR A 39 -31.61 7.88 10.50
N GLY A 40 -31.99 8.91 9.74
CA GLY A 40 -32.10 10.28 10.23
C GLY A 40 -30.75 10.98 10.47
N GLN A 41 -29.63 10.34 10.12
CA GLN A 41 -28.26 10.86 10.31
C GLN A 41 -27.62 11.25 8.98
N GLU A 42 -26.79 12.29 8.98
CA GLU A 42 -26.03 12.67 7.77
C GLU A 42 -24.82 11.75 7.57
N LEU A 43 -24.71 11.14 6.38
CA LEU A 43 -23.50 10.44 5.93
C LEU A 43 -22.62 11.42 5.13
N GLY A 44 -21.49 11.82 5.72
CA GLY A 44 -20.52 12.69 5.05
C GLY A 44 -19.67 11.91 4.05
N ILE A 45 -19.98 12.00 2.76
CA ILE A 45 -19.16 11.35 1.73
C ILE A 45 -18.12 12.32 1.17
N PHE A 46 -16.85 11.97 1.33
CA PHE A 46 -15.71 12.72 0.82
C PHE A 46 -15.29 12.13 -0.54
N VAL A 47 -15.50 12.93 -1.57
CA VAL A 47 -15.06 12.68 -2.95
C VAL A 47 -13.84 13.57 -3.22
N ASP A 48 -12.86 13.09 -3.97
CA ASP A 48 -11.81 13.93 -4.59
C ASP A 48 -10.76 14.51 -3.61
N ARG A 49 -10.23 13.70 -2.67
CA ARG A 49 -9.11 14.08 -1.78
C ARG A 49 -7.85 13.26 -2.07
N THR A 50 -6.68 13.83 -1.80
CA THR A 50 -5.39 13.16 -1.99
C THR A 50 -5.06 12.17 -0.86
N ALA A 51 -4.29 11.12 -1.15
CA ALA A 51 -3.95 10.04 -0.21
C ALA A 51 -3.25 10.49 1.09
N MET A 52 -2.38 11.51 1.06
CA MET A 52 -1.69 11.98 2.28
C MET A 52 -2.62 12.76 3.22
N GLN A 53 -3.40 13.69 2.67
CA GLN A 53 -4.40 14.46 3.44
C GLN A 53 -5.47 13.56 4.05
N TRP A 54 -5.69 12.42 3.41
CA TRP A 54 -6.68 11.42 3.77
C TRP A 54 -6.27 10.59 5.00
N GLY A 55 -5.03 10.10 5.07
CA GLY A 55 -4.58 9.25 6.18
C GLY A 55 -4.42 10.02 7.48
N GLU A 56 -4.09 11.31 7.39
CA GLU A 56 -4.08 12.23 8.54
C GLU A 56 -5.49 12.59 8.99
N GLU A 57 -6.41 12.87 8.07
CA GLU A 57 -7.80 13.22 8.42
C GLU A 57 -8.57 12.03 9.00
N TRP A 58 -8.33 10.81 8.49
CA TRP A 58 -8.95 9.60 9.03
C TRP A 58 -8.44 9.29 10.44
N ARG A 59 -7.11 9.33 10.67
CA ARG A 59 -6.52 9.18 12.01
C ARG A 59 -7.08 10.23 12.95
N ARG A 60 -7.04 11.50 12.55
CA ARG A 60 -7.62 12.61 13.31
C ARG A 60 -9.08 12.38 13.66
N ARG A 61 -9.91 11.88 12.74
CA ARG A 61 -11.34 11.63 13.00
C ARG A 61 -11.57 10.53 14.02
N ILE A 62 -10.77 9.47 13.98
CA ILE A 62 -10.84 8.41 14.97
C ILE A 62 -10.29 8.88 16.33
N ASP A 63 -9.20 9.66 16.33
CA ASP A 63 -8.53 10.11 17.55
C ASP A 63 -9.27 11.27 18.25
N ASP A 64 -9.77 12.26 17.50
CA ASP A 64 -10.38 13.49 18.04
C ASP A 64 -11.86 13.33 18.40
N THR A 65 -12.56 12.37 17.78
CA THR A 65 -13.98 12.10 18.05
C THR A 65 -14.14 10.61 18.31
N LEU A 66 -14.13 10.24 19.60
CA LEU A 66 -14.31 8.86 20.05
C LEU A 66 -15.52 8.16 19.39
N ASP A 67 -16.55 8.90 18.96
CA ASP A 67 -17.75 8.36 18.33
C ASP A 67 -17.73 8.34 16.77
N ALA A 68 -16.68 8.82 16.10
CA ALA A 68 -16.72 9.03 14.65
C ALA A 68 -16.25 7.82 13.83
N VAL A 69 -17.15 7.23 13.05
CA VAL A 69 -16.85 6.11 12.14
C VAL A 69 -16.58 6.63 10.74
N SER A 70 -15.47 6.21 10.13
CA SER A 70 -15.13 6.57 8.74
C SER A 70 -14.83 5.34 7.89
N PHE A 71 -15.71 5.08 6.92
CA PHE A 71 -15.57 4.00 5.93
C PHE A 71 -14.64 4.41 4.79
N PHE A 72 -14.01 3.44 4.13
CA PHE A 72 -13.39 3.63 2.82
C PHE A 72 -14.06 2.70 1.80
N ILE A 73 -14.59 3.32 0.75
CA ILE A 73 -15.41 2.67 -0.27
C ILE A 73 -14.70 2.84 -1.62
N PRO A 74 -13.84 1.88 -2.01
CA PRO A 74 -13.22 1.88 -3.32
C PRO A 74 -14.20 1.34 -4.37
N ILE A 75 -14.42 2.13 -5.41
CA ILE A 75 -15.25 1.75 -6.56
C ILE A 75 -14.36 1.05 -7.56
N VAL A 76 -14.30 -0.28 -7.43
CA VAL A 76 -13.31 -1.08 -8.15
C VAL A 76 -13.77 -1.39 -9.57
N THR A 77 -12.89 -1.04 -10.50
CA THR A 77 -13.00 -1.23 -11.95
C THR A 77 -11.64 -1.68 -12.47
N PRO A 78 -11.52 -2.12 -13.74
CA PRO A 78 -10.20 -2.37 -14.32
C PRO A 78 -9.27 -1.16 -14.27
N ARG A 79 -9.79 0.07 -14.46
CA ARG A 79 -8.98 1.28 -14.44
C ARG A 79 -8.58 1.70 -13.02
N TYR A 80 -9.39 1.39 -12.01
CA TYR A 80 -9.03 1.63 -10.61
C TYR A 80 -7.64 1.07 -10.30
N PHE A 81 -7.40 -0.18 -10.70
CA PHE A 81 -6.13 -0.88 -10.48
C PHE A 81 -5.01 -0.48 -11.45
N THR A 82 -5.23 0.40 -12.41
CA THR A 82 -4.15 0.97 -13.23
C THR A 82 -3.74 2.37 -12.77
N ARG A 83 -4.52 3.00 -11.89
CA ARG A 83 -4.24 4.33 -11.36
C ARG A 83 -3.42 4.26 -10.09
N THR A 84 -2.20 4.77 -10.15
CA THR A 84 -1.27 4.81 -9.02
C THR A 84 -1.88 5.43 -7.75
N GLU A 85 -2.62 6.53 -7.88
CA GLU A 85 -3.23 7.19 -6.71
C GLU A 85 -4.32 6.33 -6.04
N CYS A 86 -5.23 5.72 -6.81
CA CYS A 86 -6.24 4.81 -6.28
C CYS A 86 -5.60 3.61 -5.56
N ARG A 87 -4.51 3.07 -6.11
CA ARG A 87 -3.75 1.97 -5.50
C ARG A 87 -3.10 2.38 -4.18
N LYS A 88 -2.46 3.55 -4.14
CA LYS A 88 -1.87 4.13 -2.91
C LYS A 88 -2.92 4.34 -1.82
N GLU A 89 -4.09 4.86 -2.17
CA GLU A 89 -5.21 5.05 -1.23
C GLU A 89 -5.67 3.72 -0.63
N LEU A 90 -5.88 2.70 -1.46
CA LEU A 90 -6.28 1.37 -1.01
C LEU A 90 -5.25 0.77 -0.04
N ILE A 91 -3.96 0.86 -0.38
CA ILE A 91 -2.86 0.37 0.48
C ILE A 91 -2.86 1.12 1.81
N ALA A 92 -2.89 2.45 1.77
CA ALA A 92 -2.84 3.26 2.98
C ALA A 92 -4.03 2.99 3.91
N PHE A 93 -5.23 2.72 3.37
CA PHE A 93 -6.37 2.33 4.19
C PHE A 93 -6.33 0.93 4.71
N HIS A 94 -5.93 -0.02 3.88
CA HIS A 94 -5.74 -1.38 4.33
C HIS A 94 -4.83 -1.41 5.56
N SER A 95 -3.65 -0.80 5.45
CA SER A 95 -2.68 -0.64 6.54
C SER A 95 -3.28 -0.08 7.81
N SER A 96 -3.95 1.06 7.68
CA SER A 96 -4.46 1.77 8.84
C SER A 96 -5.63 1.02 9.50
N ALA A 97 -6.52 0.44 8.70
CA ALA A 97 -7.64 -0.35 9.19
C ALA A 97 -7.20 -1.65 9.90
N GLN A 98 -6.12 -2.31 9.42
CA GLN A 98 -5.57 -3.46 10.12
C GLN A 98 -5.00 -3.09 11.49
N ASN A 99 -4.26 -1.98 11.58
CA ASN A 99 -3.64 -1.53 12.84
C ASN A 99 -4.67 -1.21 13.93
N LEU A 100 -5.87 -0.76 13.54
CA LEU A 100 -6.96 -0.49 14.48
C LEU A 100 -7.92 -1.68 14.69
N GLY A 101 -7.62 -2.84 14.10
CA GLY A 101 -8.53 -4.00 14.15
C GLY A 101 -9.88 -3.75 13.48
N ALA A 102 -9.98 -2.75 12.61
CA ALA A 102 -11.22 -2.23 12.02
C ALA A 102 -11.32 -2.55 10.52
N SER A 103 -10.94 -3.77 10.13
CA SER A 103 -10.90 -4.21 8.73
C SER A 103 -12.26 -4.09 8.03
N GLU A 104 -13.37 -4.19 8.75
CA GLU A 104 -14.72 -4.02 8.20
C GLU A 104 -15.03 -2.61 7.68
N LEU A 105 -14.18 -1.61 7.96
CA LEU A 105 -14.32 -0.26 7.42
C LEU A 105 -13.96 -0.16 5.93
N LEU A 106 -13.29 -1.18 5.37
CA LEU A 106 -12.94 -1.26 3.95
C LEU A 106 -14.04 -2.00 3.20
N LEU A 107 -14.80 -1.28 2.36
CA LEU A 107 -15.99 -1.80 1.68
C LEU A 107 -15.89 -1.61 0.16
N PRO A 108 -15.18 -2.49 -0.55
CA PRO A 108 -15.08 -2.41 -2.00
C PRO A 108 -16.43 -2.58 -2.69
N ILE A 109 -16.68 -1.80 -3.75
CA ILE A 109 -17.83 -1.95 -4.64
C ILE A 109 -17.32 -2.38 -6.01
N LEU A 110 -17.60 -3.63 -6.38
CA LEU A 110 -17.26 -4.19 -7.69
C LEU A 110 -18.18 -3.59 -8.76
N TYR A 111 -17.72 -2.54 -9.43
CA TYR A 111 -18.53 -1.71 -10.31
C TYR A 111 -18.51 -2.18 -11.77
N ALA A 112 -17.37 -2.70 -12.22
CA ALA A 112 -17.18 -3.23 -13.57
C ALA A 112 -16.53 -4.61 -13.51
N PRO A 113 -16.76 -5.49 -14.52
CA PRO A 113 -16.10 -6.79 -14.55
C PRO A 113 -14.59 -6.62 -14.61
N ILE A 114 -13.90 -7.28 -13.68
CA ILE A 114 -12.45 -7.39 -13.64
C ILE A 114 -12.10 -8.86 -13.95
N PRO A 115 -11.26 -9.14 -14.96
CA PRO A 115 -10.79 -10.49 -15.23
C PRO A 115 -10.15 -11.10 -13.99
N GLU A 116 -10.53 -12.33 -13.67
CA GLU A 116 -9.95 -13.10 -12.56
C GLU A 116 -9.98 -12.36 -11.21
N PHE A 117 -11.06 -11.63 -10.91
CA PHE A 117 -11.24 -10.98 -9.61
C PHE A 117 -11.37 -12.03 -8.49
N GLY A 118 -10.26 -12.30 -7.80
CA GLY A 118 -10.16 -13.35 -6.79
C GLY A 118 -8.71 -13.67 -6.43
N SER A 119 -8.51 -14.72 -5.65
CA SER A 119 -7.21 -15.11 -5.09
C SER A 119 -6.15 -15.56 -6.10
N SER A 120 -6.54 -15.85 -7.35
CA SER A 120 -5.62 -16.27 -8.41
C SER A 120 -5.09 -15.10 -9.25
N ASN A 121 -5.52 -13.88 -8.98
CA ASN A 121 -5.12 -12.72 -9.78
C ASN A 121 -3.63 -12.41 -9.58
N PRO A 122 -2.88 -12.07 -10.64
CA PRO A 122 -1.48 -11.66 -10.52
C PRO A 122 -1.28 -10.28 -9.89
N ASP A 123 -2.34 -9.46 -9.75
CA ASP A 123 -2.28 -8.16 -9.10
C ASP A 123 -2.70 -8.26 -7.62
N GLU A 124 -1.75 -8.04 -6.72
CA GLU A 124 -1.95 -8.19 -5.27
C GLU A 124 -3.05 -7.28 -4.72
N LEU A 125 -3.30 -6.12 -5.33
CA LEU A 125 -4.37 -5.23 -4.87
C LEU A 125 -5.76 -5.70 -5.33
N ILE A 126 -5.84 -6.42 -6.46
CA ILE A 126 -7.07 -7.11 -6.85
C ILE A 126 -7.34 -8.26 -5.88
N VAL A 127 -6.31 -9.06 -5.57
CA VAL A 127 -6.39 -10.13 -4.57
C VAL A 127 -6.86 -9.56 -3.24
N LEU A 128 -6.22 -8.49 -2.76
CA LEU A 128 -6.56 -7.78 -1.53
C LEU A 128 -8.03 -7.36 -1.53
N ALA A 129 -8.47 -6.60 -2.54
CA ALA A 129 -9.85 -6.12 -2.64
C ALA A 129 -10.86 -7.28 -2.68
N SER A 130 -10.51 -8.41 -3.29
CA SER A 130 -11.38 -9.59 -3.39
C SER A 130 -11.53 -10.36 -2.07
N ARG A 131 -10.60 -10.20 -1.12
CA ARG A 131 -10.66 -10.83 0.22
C ARG A 131 -11.64 -10.11 1.16
N TYR A 132 -11.94 -8.84 0.88
CA TYR A 132 -12.94 -8.09 1.63
C TYR A 132 -14.36 -8.50 1.22
N GLN A 133 -15.32 -8.22 2.11
CA GLN A 133 -16.73 -8.40 1.82
C GLN A 133 -17.24 -7.33 0.84
N TYR A 134 -16.82 -7.40 -0.42
CA TYR A 134 -17.21 -6.45 -1.45
C TYR A 134 -18.71 -6.52 -1.79
N VAL A 135 -19.25 -5.45 -2.35
CA VAL A 135 -20.61 -5.41 -2.91
C VAL A 135 -20.52 -5.49 -4.42
N ASP A 136 -21.22 -6.44 -5.03
CA ASP A 136 -21.30 -6.54 -6.48
C ASP A 136 -22.32 -5.54 -7.04
N TRP A 137 -21.83 -4.59 -7.84
CA TRP A 137 -22.62 -3.51 -8.43
C TRP A 137 -22.68 -3.56 -9.97
N ARG A 138 -22.13 -4.62 -10.58
CA ARG A 138 -21.93 -4.72 -12.03
C ARG A 138 -23.24 -4.61 -12.81
N ASP A 139 -24.30 -5.21 -12.29
CA ASP A 139 -25.62 -5.21 -12.93
C ASP A 139 -26.41 -3.96 -12.58
N TYR A 140 -26.33 -3.48 -11.32
CA TYR A 140 -27.12 -2.33 -10.86
C TYR A 140 -26.78 -1.06 -11.62
N ARG A 141 -25.51 -0.82 -11.96
CA ARG A 141 -25.13 0.36 -12.78
C ARG A 141 -25.83 0.42 -14.14
N LEU A 142 -26.29 -0.71 -14.68
CA LEU A 142 -26.95 -0.79 -15.98
C LEU A 142 -28.47 -0.55 -15.92
N THR A 143 -29.06 -0.56 -14.72
CA THR A 143 -30.53 -0.50 -14.53
C THR A 143 -31.09 0.92 -14.50
N GLY A 144 -30.23 1.94 -14.40
CA GLY A 144 -30.61 3.35 -14.26
C GLY A 144 -31.06 3.73 -12.85
N GLY A 145 -30.70 4.95 -12.40
CA GLY A 145 -30.84 5.37 -11.00
C GLY A 145 -32.27 5.45 -10.45
N GLY A 146 -33.28 5.55 -11.31
CA GLY A 146 -34.70 5.57 -10.91
C GLY A 146 -35.33 4.18 -10.80
N SER A 147 -34.64 3.12 -11.22
CA SER A 147 -35.24 1.78 -11.25
C SER A 147 -35.50 1.24 -9.83
N PRO A 148 -36.57 0.45 -9.63
CA PRO A 148 -36.79 -0.23 -8.35
C PRO A 148 -35.62 -1.10 -7.91
N GLN A 149 -34.94 -1.75 -8.86
CA GLN A 149 -33.77 -2.60 -8.61
C GLN A 149 -32.59 -1.79 -8.08
N TYR A 150 -32.25 -0.68 -8.74
CA TYR A 150 -31.18 0.21 -8.29
C TYR A 150 -31.47 0.78 -6.90
N ARG A 151 -32.68 1.32 -6.69
CA ARG A 151 -33.06 1.91 -5.39
C ARG A 151 -33.01 0.90 -4.25
N ARG A 152 -33.43 -0.35 -4.50
CA ARG A 152 -33.30 -1.44 -3.52
C ARG A 152 -31.84 -1.73 -3.20
N ALA A 153 -30.96 -1.79 -4.20
CA ALA A 153 -29.53 -2.03 -3.98
C ALA A 153 -28.89 -0.89 -3.18
N VAL A 154 -29.28 0.37 -3.43
CA VAL A 154 -28.80 1.53 -2.65
C VAL A 154 -29.28 1.44 -1.21
N HIS A 155 -30.55 1.06 -1.00
CA HIS A 155 -31.11 0.82 0.33
C HIS A 155 -30.33 -0.25 1.10
N GLU A 156 -30.07 -1.40 0.48
CA GLU A 156 -29.29 -2.48 1.09
C GLU A 156 -27.86 -2.04 1.44
N LEU A 157 -27.22 -1.24 0.58
CA LEU A 157 -25.90 -0.67 0.85
C LEU A 157 -25.93 0.32 2.03
N ALA A 158 -26.95 1.18 2.11
CA ALA A 158 -27.13 2.12 3.20
C ALA A 158 -27.39 1.39 4.54
N GLN A 159 -28.25 0.37 4.54
CA GLN A 159 -28.50 -0.48 5.71
C GLN A 159 -27.21 -1.14 6.18
N ARG A 160 -26.42 -1.68 5.26
CA ARG A 160 -25.14 -2.30 5.59
C ARG A 160 -24.18 -1.33 6.29
N LEU A 161 -24.06 -0.08 5.81
CA LEU A 161 -23.25 0.93 6.48
C LEU A 161 -23.77 1.23 7.89
N PHE A 162 -25.08 1.32 8.06
CA PHE A 162 -25.70 1.57 9.36
C PHE A 162 -25.42 0.45 10.35
N ASP A 163 -25.62 -0.81 9.94
CA ASP A 163 -25.38 -1.98 10.77
C ASP A 163 -23.91 -2.07 11.19
N LEU A 164 -22.99 -1.84 10.26
CA LEU A 164 -21.55 -1.81 10.55
C LEU A 164 -21.21 -0.69 11.55
N SER A 165 -21.69 0.53 11.31
CA SER A 165 -21.44 1.66 12.22
C SER A 165 -21.97 1.41 13.63
N THR A 166 -23.15 0.80 13.76
CA THR A 166 -23.75 0.45 15.05
C THR A 166 -22.95 -0.63 15.76
N SER A 167 -22.51 -1.66 15.02
CA SER A 167 -21.70 -2.74 15.60
C SER A 167 -20.34 -2.26 16.08
N LEU A 168 -19.72 -1.33 15.37
CA LEU A 168 -18.43 -0.73 15.74
C LEU A 168 -18.56 0.13 16.99
N ALA A 169 -19.58 1.00 17.05
CA ALA A 169 -19.85 1.80 18.24
C ALA A 169 -20.10 0.92 19.48
N ALA A 170 -20.84 -0.18 19.33
CA ALA A 170 -21.08 -1.12 20.42
C ALA A 170 -19.79 -1.84 20.90
N ARG A 171 -18.91 -2.23 19.97
CA ARG A 171 -17.60 -2.82 20.31
C ARG A 171 -16.70 -1.82 21.01
N GLN A 172 -16.65 -0.59 20.52
CA GLN A 172 -15.83 0.46 21.13
C GLN A 172 -16.27 0.75 22.56
N LEU A 173 -17.59 0.90 22.79
CA LEU A 173 -18.14 1.04 24.15
C LEU A 173 -17.81 -0.17 25.04
N SER A 174 -17.88 -1.39 24.50
CA SER A 174 -17.54 -2.60 25.23
C SER A 174 -16.05 -2.64 25.61
N ASN A 175 -15.17 -2.23 24.69
CA ASN A 175 -13.73 -2.14 24.92
C ASN A 175 -13.39 -1.08 25.98
N GLU A 176 -14.05 0.07 25.96
CA GLU A 176 -13.86 1.12 26.97
C GLU A 176 -14.29 0.66 28.37
N ILE A 177 -15.42 -0.05 28.48
CA ILE A 177 -15.88 -0.63 29.75
C ILE A 177 -14.86 -1.67 30.26
N ALA A 178 -14.38 -2.57 29.39
CA ALA A 178 -13.39 -3.57 29.75
C ALA A 178 -12.04 -2.95 30.20
N ALA A 179 -11.60 -1.88 29.52
CA ALA A 179 -10.37 -1.17 29.86
C ALA A 179 -10.42 -0.52 31.26
N VAL A 180 -11.59 -0.04 31.68
CA VAL A 180 -11.81 0.52 33.03
C VAL A 180 -11.87 -0.57 34.10
N GLU A 181 -12.44 -1.73 33.80
CA GLU A 181 -12.68 -2.80 34.78
C GLU A 181 -11.44 -3.68 35.07
N GLN A 182 -10.53 -3.86 34.11
CA GLN A 182 -9.43 -4.84 34.25
C GLN A 182 -8.02 -4.26 34.43
N GLY A 183 -7.83 -2.95 34.50
CA GLY A 183 -6.47 -2.40 34.62
C GLY A 183 -5.57 -2.88 33.47
N GLY A 184 -6.02 -2.69 32.24
CA GLY A 184 -5.19 -2.70 31.04
C GLY A 184 -4.44 -4.00 30.70
N VAL A 185 -5.03 -5.18 30.86
CA VAL A 185 -4.47 -6.41 30.28
C VAL A 185 -5.59 -7.34 29.84
N ASP A 186 -6.01 -7.22 28.57
CA ASP A 186 -6.09 -8.33 27.61
C ASP A 186 -6.98 -7.95 26.40
N ALA A 187 -6.49 -8.28 25.20
CA ALA A 187 -7.24 -8.64 23.98
C ALA A 187 -6.45 -8.34 22.69
N GLU A 188 -5.14 -8.57 22.64
CA GLU A 188 -4.39 -8.45 21.39
C GLU A 188 -2.99 -9.09 21.49
N ALA A 189 -2.51 -9.72 20.41
CA ALA A 189 -1.22 -10.43 20.37
C ALA A 189 -0.09 -9.64 21.05
N GLY A 190 0.64 -10.25 21.99
CA GLY A 190 1.75 -9.59 22.68
C GLY A 190 2.91 -9.27 21.73
N LEU A 191 3.82 -8.36 22.12
CA LEU A 191 4.91 -7.94 21.24
C LEU A 191 5.75 -9.12 20.72
N LEU A 192 6.04 -10.11 21.58
CA LEU A 192 6.77 -11.32 21.17
C LEU A 192 6.03 -12.11 20.08
N GLU A 193 4.71 -12.24 20.17
CA GLU A 193 3.91 -12.92 19.13
C GLU A 193 3.91 -12.13 17.81
N ILE A 194 3.94 -10.79 17.88
CA ILE A 194 4.08 -9.93 16.70
C ILE A 194 5.46 -10.12 16.06
N ILE A 195 6.53 -10.14 16.88
CA ILE A 195 7.90 -10.35 16.41
C ILE A 195 8.03 -11.72 15.75
N GLU A 196 7.45 -12.77 16.34
CA GLU A 196 7.43 -14.11 15.74
C GLU A 196 6.75 -14.11 14.35
N LYS A 197 5.67 -13.35 14.17
CA LYS A 197 5.01 -13.20 12.86
C LYS A 197 5.88 -12.42 11.87
N ILE A 198 6.58 -11.39 12.32
CA ILE A 198 7.55 -10.65 11.50
C ILE A 198 8.67 -11.60 11.07
N ASP A 199 9.33 -12.28 12.01
CA ASP A 199 10.45 -13.18 11.74
C ASP A 199 10.06 -14.36 10.85
N ALA A 200 8.80 -14.80 10.87
CA ALA A 200 8.31 -15.83 9.96
C ALA A 200 8.20 -15.35 8.50
N LEU A 201 7.89 -14.08 8.28
CA LEU A 201 7.67 -13.49 6.95
C LEU A 201 8.91 -12.75 6.40
N LEU A 202 9.78 -12.27 7.29
CA LEU A 202 10.92 -11.43 6.97
C LEU A 202 11.94 -12.10 6.02
N PRO A 203 12.27 -13.40 6.15
CA PRO A 203 13.22 -14.04 5.23
C PRO A 203 12.73 -14.06 3.78
N ASP A 204 11.46 -14.40 3.55
CA ASP A 204 10.85 -14.39 2.20
C ASP A 204 10.86 -12.97 1.62
N TRP A 205 10.54 -11.98 2.44
CA TRP A 205 10.55 -10.58 2.04
C TRP A 205 11.96 -10.10 1.67
N LEU A 206 12.96 -10.41 2.51
CA LEU A 206 14.35 -10.00 2.29
C LEU A 206 14.95 -10.70 1.07
N ASN A 207 14.69 -11.99 0.89
CA ASN A 207 15.10 -12.73 -0.31
C ASN A 207 14.52 -12.09 -1.58
N ALA A 208 13.29 -11.57 -1.53
CA ALA A 208 12.69 -10.89 -2.69
C ALA A 208 13.36 -9.54 -3.01
N VAL A 209 13.84 -8.82 -1.98
CA VAL A 209 14.67 -7.62 -2.14
C VAL A 209 16.00 -8.02 -2.80
N GLU A 210 16.69 -9.02 -2.27
CA GLU A 210 17.99 -9.49 -2.78
C GLU A 210 17.90 -10.06 -4.21
N ASP A 211 16.85 -10.83 -4.51
CA ASP A 211 16.59 -11.37 -5.86
C ASP A 211 16.41 -10.24 -6.89
N SER A 212 15.82 -9.12 -6.49
CA SER A 212 15.68 -7.93 -7.35
C SER A 212 17.04 -7.34 -7.71
N GLU A 213 17.96 -7.23 -6.76
CA GLU A 213 19.32 -6.72 -6.97
C GLU A 213 20.11 -7.61 -7.92
N VAL A 214 20.03 -8.92 -7.71
CA VAL A 214 20.70 -9.91 -8.56
C VAL A 214 20.16 -9.81 -9.99
N ASN A 215 18.84 -9.60 -10.15
CA ASN A 215 18.23 -9.43 -11.45
C ASN A 215 18.67 -8.12 -12.13
N GLU A 216 18.80 -7.03 -11.38
CA GLU A 216 19.34 -5.76 -11.87
C GLU A 216 20.79 -5.89 -12.33
N ALA A 217 21.64 -6.59 -11.57
CA ALA A 217 23.02 -6.85 -11.96
C ALA A 217 23.11 -7.62 -13.29
N HIS A 218 22.24 -8.62 -13.49
CA HIS A 218 22.15 -9.34 -14.78
C HIS A 218 21.67 -8.46 -15.92
N TYR A 219 20.72 -7.57 -15.65
CA TYR A 219 20.27 -6.57 -16.62
C TYR A 219 21.43 -5.64 -17.04
N LEU A 220 22.13 -5.05 -16.07
CA LEU A 220 23.27 -4.16 -16.33
C LEU A 220 24.38 -4.87 -17.11
N ALA A 221 24.67 -6.14 -16.80
CA ALA A 221 25.63 -6.95 -17.54
C ALA A 221 25.20 -7.15 -19.01
N THR A 222 23.93 -7.46 -19.24
CA THR A 222 23.34 -7.61 -20.58
C THR A 222 23.47 -6.30 -21.37
N TRP A 223 23.17 -5.17 -20.73
CA TRP A 223 23.31 -3.83 -21.32
C TRP A 223 24.74 -3.41 -21.60
N GLY A 224 25.69 -3.79 -20.75
CA GLY A 224 27.12 -3.60 -20.99
C GLY A 224 27.57 -4.24 -22.31
N ILE A 225 26.98 -5.37 -22.70
CA ILE A 225 27.30 -6.09 -23.94
C ILE A 225 26.63 -5.44 -25.16
N TYR A 226 25.33 -5.15 -25.07
CA TYR A 226 24.53 -4.75 -26.24
C TYR A 226 24.40 -3.25 -26.43
N GLY A 227 24.36 -2.47 -25.36
CA GLY A 227 24.20 -1.02 -25.39
C GLY A 227 25.19 -0.30 -26.32
N PRO A 228 26.51 -0.55 -26.22
CA PRO A 228 27.50 0.06 -27.11
C PRO A 228 27.35 -0.34 -28.59
N ARG A 229 26.84 -1.55 -28.87
CA ARG A 229 26.57 -2.01 -30.24
C ARG A 229 25.33 -1.33 -30.81
N LEU A 230 24.27 -1.23 -30.00
CA LEU A 230 23.03 -0.56 -30.40
C LEU A 230 23.26 0.91 -30.69
N ARG A 231 23.97 1.65 -29.83
CA ARG A 231 24.30 3.07 -30.04
C ARG A 231 25.04 3.30 -31.36
N ARG A 232 26.00 2.43 -31.71
CA ARG A 232 26.72 2.50 -32.99
C ARG A 232 25.81 2.25 -34.19
N LEU A 233 24.88 1.29 -34.11
CA LEU A 233 23.90 1.03 -35.17
C LEU A 233 22.90 2.18 -35.32
N GLU A 234 22.55 2.86 -34.23
CA GLU A 234 21.64 4.01 -34.25
C GLU A 234 22.24 5.24 -34.92
N GLN A 235 23.56 5.39 -34.88
CA GLN A 235 24.29 6.50 -35.52
C GLN A 235 24.48 6.31 -37.04
N ASN A 236 24.38 5.07 -37.55
CA ASN A 236 24.65 4.75 -38.95
C ASN A 236 23.36 4.57 -39.77
N ARG A 237 23.21 5.35 -40.85
CA ARG A 237 22.09 5.22 -41.79
C ARG A 237 22.20 3.93 -42.62
N GLY A 238 21.06 3.32 -42.95
CA GLY A 238 21.00 2.14 -43.85
C GLY A 238 21.15 0.77 -43.18
N GLN A 239 21.31 0.69 -41.86
CA GLN A 239 21.51 -0.57 -41.11
C GLN A 239 20.24 -1.08 -40.40
N GLY A 240 19.05 -0.79 -40.96
CA GLY A 240 17.77 -1.09 -40.32
C GLY A 240 17.57 -2.56 -39.95
N GLY A 241 17.99 -3.48 -40.84
CA GLY A 241 17.90 -4.93 -40.59
C GLY A 241 18.79 -5.39 -39.43
N ALA A 242 20.04 -4.91 -39.36
CA ALA A 242 20.97 -5.24 -38.26
C ALA A 242 20.49 -4.64 -36.93
N LYS A 243 19.96 -3.40 -36.95
CA LYS A 243 19.34 -2.77 -35.78
C LYS A 243 18.16 -3.58 -35.27
N PHE A 244 17.26 -3.97 -36.17
CA PHE A 244 16.10 -4.79 -35.82
C PHE A 244 16.51 -6.13 -35.21
N ALA A 245 17.45 -6.84 -35.83
CA ALA A 245 17.95 -8.12 -35.33
C ALA A 245 18.58 -7.99 -33.94
N LEU A 246 19.36 -6.92 -33.69
CA LEU A 246 19.93 -6.67 -32.38
C LEU A 246 18.86 -6.38 -31.33
N ILE A 247 17.84 -5.55 -31.65
CA ILE A 247 16.73 -5.28 -30.73
C ILE A 247 15.94 -6.56 -30.41
N GLN A 248 15.70 -7.43 -31.39
CA GLN A 248 15.07 -8.73 -31.13
C GLN A 248 15.94 -9.59 -30.20
N ARG A 249 17.25 -9.60 -30.40
CA ARG A 249 18.16 -10.37 -29.55
C ARG A 249 18.16 -9.87 -28.10
N ILE A 250 18.22 -8.55 -27.92
CA ILE A 250 18.09 -7.92 -26.59
C ILE A 250 16.76 -8.38 -25.96
N ALA A 251 15.64 -8.23 -26.67
CA ALA A 251 14.34 -8.60 -26.13
C ALA A 251 14.20 -10.09 -25.77
N GLN A 252 14.90 -11.00 -26.48
CA GLN A 252 14.95 -12.42 -26.14
C GLN A 252 15.71 -12.71 -24.85
N GLU A 253 16.76 -11.94 -24.55
CA GLU A 253 17.57 -12.10 -23.33
C GLU A 253 16.93 -11.37 -22.14
N GLU A 254 16.25 -10.26 -22.40
CA GLU A 254 15.57 -9.44 -21.40
C GLU A 254 14.27 -10.05 -20.90
N LEU A 255 13.51 -10.77 -21.74
CA LEU A 255 12.20 -11.29 -21.33
C LEU A 255 12.28 -12.20 -20.09
N PRO A 256 13.20 -13.18 -19.99
CA PRO A 256 13.35 -13.98 -18.78
C PRO A 256 13.74 -13.15 -17.54
N LEU A 257 14.53 -12.08 -17.71
CA LEU A 257 14.90 -11.18 -16.61
C LEU A 257 13.70 -10.35 -16.15
N ALA A 258 12.88 -9.85 -17.08
CA ALA A 258 11.65 -9.15 -16.78
C ALA A 258 10.65 -10.05 -16.04
N GLU A 259 10.51 -11.31 -16.46
CA GLU A 259 9.63 -12.28 -15.81
C GLU A 259 10.09 -12.65 -14.39
N ARG A 260 11.40 -12.81 -14.18
CA ARG A 260 12.00 -13.02 -12.85
C ARG A 260 11.78 -11.81 -11.96
N TYR A 261 12.05 -10.61 -12.47
CA TYR A 261 11.80 -9.37 -11.74
C TYR A 261 10.33 -9.22 -11.34
N ARG A 262 9.40 -9.47 -12.27
CA ARG A 262 7.96 -9.42 -11.97
C ARG A 262 7.57 -10.41 -10.86
N LYS A 263 8.18 -11.60 -10.83
CA LYS A 263 7.92 -12.58 -9.77
C LYS A 263 8.47 -12.09 -8.42
N ALA A 264 9.71 -11.59 -8.38
CA ALA A 264 10.29 -11.03 -7.16
C ALA A 264 9.48 -9.84 -6.65
N ALA A 265 9.06 -8.94 -7.55
CA ALA A 265 8.19 -7.81 -7.25
C ALA A 265 6.86 -8.23 -6.60
N SER A 266 6.20 -9.27 -7.14
CA SER A 266 4.95 -9.80 -6.54
C SER A 266 5.19 -10.35 -5.14
N VAL A 267 6.25 -11.15 -4.92
CA VAL A 267 6.59 -11.66 -3.58
C VAL A 267 6.90 -10.52 -2.61
N TYR A 268 7.74 -9.57 -3.03
CA TYR A 268 8.11 -8.40 -2.23
C TYR A 268 6.87 -7.61 -1.79
N THR A 269 5.97 -7.28 -2.73
CA THR A 269 4.78 -6.49 -2.43
C THR A 269 3.74 -7.27 -1.63
N GLN A 270 3.54 -8.56 -1.93
CA GLN A 270 2.67 -9.42 -1.14
C GLN A 270 3.16 -9.51 0.31
N ARG A 271 4.44 -9.82 0.52
CA ARG A 271 5.03 -9.90 1.86
C ARG A 271 5.04 -8.54 2.55
N SER A 272 5.22 -7.45 1.82
CA SER A 272 5.11 -6.11 2.38
C SER A 272 3.69 -5.84 2.91
N LEU A 273 2.65 -6.20 2.15
CA LEU A 273 1.25 -6.08 2.60
C LEU A 273 0.95 -6.95 3.83
N GLU A 274 1.50 -8.17 3.88
CA GLU A 274 1.33 -9.09 5.01
C GLU A 274 2.09 -8.62 6.27
N LEU A 275 3.28 -8.06 6.10
CA LEU A 275 4.13 -7.54 7.19
C LEU A 275 3.62 -6.22 7.78
N ASP A 276 3.03 -5.37 6.96
CA ASP A 276 2.65 -4.00 7.32
C ASP A 276 1.93 -3.85 8.67
N PRO A 277 0.85 -4.61 8.98
CA PRO A 277 0.19 -4.46 10.27
C PRO A 277 1.06 -4.90 11.45
N PHE A 278 1.93 -5.89 11.27
CA PHE A 278 2.81 -6.36 12.33
C PHE A 278 3.95 -5.37 12.57
N VAL A 279 4.56 -4.86 11.51
CA VAL A 279 5.65 -3.88 11.58
C VAL A 279 5.19 -2.60 12.26
N MET A 280 4.06 -2.02 11.82
CA MET A 280 3.54 -0.79 12.41
C MET A 280 3.21 -0.95 13.89
N ARG A 281 2.55 -2.07 14.26
CA ARG A 281 2.19 -2.35 15.65
C ARG A 281 3.41 -2.61 16.53
N ALA A 282 4.42 -3.32 16.03
CA ALA A 282 5.68 -3.53 16.73
C ALA A 282 6.40 -2.19 17.01
N ILE A 283 6.46 -1.28 16.04
CA ILE A 283 7.07 0.05 16.20
C ILE A 283 6.35 0.83 17.32
N HIS A 284 5.03 0.86 17.31
CA HIS A 284 4.23 1.57 18.32
C HIS A 284 4.35 0.96 19.72
N MET A 285 4.30 -0.38 19.81
CA MET A 285 4.47 -1.07 21.09
C MET A 285 5.86 -0.85 21.69
N ALA A 286 6.91 -0.72 20.86
CA ALA A 286 8.27 -0.52 21.34
C ALA A 286 8.53 0.90 21.89
N GLN A 287 7.69 1.90 21.61
CA GLN A 287 7.88 3.30 22.03
C GLN A 287 8.09 3.47 23.55
N GLY A 288 7.44 2.63 24.35
CA GLY A 288 7.52 2.67 25.82
C GLY A 288 8.56 1.74 26.44
N PHE A 289 9.24 0.91 25.64
CA PHE A 289 10.08 -0.19 26.11
C PHE A 289 11.42 -0.25 25.35
N PRO A 290 12.47 0.46 25.81
CA PRO A 290 13.76 0.49 25.13
C PRO A 290 14.39 -0.88 24.88
N ASP A 291 14.25 -1.81 25.82
CA ASP A 291 14.76 -3.18 25.67
C ASP A 291 14.06 -3.94 24.52
N ALA A 292 12.81 -3.59 24.22
CA ALA A 292 12.06 -4.19 23.13
C ALA A 292 12.53 -3.73 21.74
N VAL A 293 13.18 -2.57 21.63
CA VAL A 293 13.76 -2.09 20.37
C VAL A 293 14.89 -3.01 19.90
N VAL A 294 15.63 -3.62 20.84
CA VAL A 294 16.71 -4.57 20.54
C VAL A 294 16.18 -5.82 19.85
N GLU A 295 14.99 -6.29 20.25
CA GLU A 295 14.33 -7.46 19.65
C GLU A 295 13.88 -7.19 18.21
N LEU A 296 13.77 -5.92 17.79
CA LEU A 296 13.44 -5.53 16.41
C LEU A 296 14.68 -5.28 15.53
N ALA A 297 15.89 -5.64 15.99
CA ALA A 297 17.13 -5.40 15.24
C ALA A 297 17.18 -6.13 13.89
N SER A 298 16.61 -7.33 13.79
CA SER A 298 16.49 -8.09 12.53
C SER A 298 15.67 -7.32 11.50
N LEU A 299 14.49 -6.83 11.92
CA LEU A 299 13.63 -5.97 11.12
C LEU A 299 14.37 -4.70 10.71
N ARG A 300 15.01 -3.98 11.63
CA ARG A 300 15.72 -2.74 11.30
C ARG A 300 16.81 -2.98 10.25
N SER A 301 17.62 -4.02 10.42
CA SER A 301 18.67 -4.36 9.46
C SER A 301 18.11 -4.67 8.06
N ALA A 302 16.96 -5.35 7.99
CA ALA A 302 16.30 -5.65 6.73
C ALA A 302 15.73 -4.37 6.07
N LEU A 303 15.18 -3.45 6.86
CA LEU A 303 14.71 -2.15 6.38
C LEU A 303 15.86 -1.26 5.87
N ASP A 304 16.99 -1.24 6.57
CA ASP A 304 18.20 -0.52 6.14
C ASP A 304 18.71 -1.07 4.80
N HIS A 305 18.70 -2.39 4.63
CA HIS A 305 19.08 -3.01 3.36
C HIS A 305 18.15 -2.57 2.23
N ALA A 306 16.83 -2.67 2.42
CA ALA A 306 15.86 -2.24 1.42
C ALA A 306 15.93 -0.73 1.13
N GLU A 307 16.23 0.11 2.14
CA GLU A 307 16.35 1.55 1.95
C GLU A 307 17.47 1.91 0.97
N VAL A 308 18.62 1.22 1.04
CA VAL A 308 19.73 1.42 0.10
C VAL A 308 19.25 1.18 -1.33
N HIS A 309 18.56 0.07 -1.58
CA HIS A 309 18.04 -0.28 -2.92
C HIS A 309 16.99 0.68 -3.43
N ILE A 310 16.07 1.12 -2.56
CA ILE A 310 15.07 2.13 -2.89
C ILE A 310 15.74 3.45 -3.31
N ARG A 311 16.83 3.84 -2.64
CA ARG A 311 17.59 5.07 -2.96
C ARG A 311 18.41 4.92 -4.23
N GLU A 312 19.04 3.76 -4.45
CA GLU A 312 19.88 3.51 -5.63
C GLU A 312 19.06 3.40 -6.91
N ASN A 313 17.91 2.73 -6.89
CA ASN A 313 16.98 2.67 -8.03
C ASN A 313 16.55 4.07 -8.51
N ARG A 314 16.31 5.02 -7.59
CA ARG A 314 15.96 6.40 -7.95
C ARG A 314 17.08 7.13 -8.69
N ARG A 315 18.36 6.79 -8.47
CA ARG A 315 19.51 7.44 -9.13
C ARG A 315 19.65 7.05 -10.60
N PHE A 316 19.17 5.88 -11.01
CA PHE A 316 19.21 5.46 -12.42
C PHE A 316 18.23 6.24 -13.30
N GLU A 317 17.11 6.73 -12.75
CA GLU A 317 16.11 7.51 -13.48
C GLU A 317 16.64 8.85 -14.05
N GLU A 318 17.74 9.37 -13.53
CA GLU A 318 18.28 10.70 -13.88
C GLU A 318 19.29 10.70 -15.07
N GLY A 319 19.71 9.53 -15.59
CA GLY A 319 20.81 9.43 -16.56
C GLY A 319 20.52 8.66 -17.86
N ASP A 320 20.09 7.40 -17.76
CA ASP A 320 19.77 6.51 -18.89
C ASP A 320 18.35 5.93 -18.67
N PRO A 321 17.53 5.72 -19.71
CA PRO A 321 16.19 5.15 -19.55
C PRO A 321 16.30 3.73 -18.98
N THR A 322 15.49 3.41 -17.95
CA THR A 322 15.39 2.06 -17.38
C THR A 322 15.02 1.02 -18.44
N ALA A 323 15.19 -0.26 -18.11
CA ALA A 323 14.78 -1.39 -18.95
C ALA A 323 13.36 -1.24 -19.51
N GLY A 324 12.41 -0.94 -18.62
CA GLY A 324 11.01 -0.72 -18.94
C GLY A 324 10.83 0.44 -19.89
N VAL A 325 11.42 1.60 -19.59
CA VAL A 325 11.33 2.80 -20.43
C VAL A 325 11.91 2.55 -21.82
N TRP A 326 13.09 1.92 -21.90
CA TRP A 326 13.74 1.59 -23.16
C TRP A 326 12.88 0.67 -24.04
N ALA A 327 12.32 -0.39 -23.44
CA ALA A 327 11.47 -1.35 -24.12
C ALA A 327 10.15 -0.68 -24.57
N ARG A 328 9.55 0.15 -23.73
CA ARG A 328 8.29 0.87 -24.01
C ARG A 328 8.44 1.80 -25.22
N GLN A 329 9.53 2.57 -25.29
CA GLN A 329 9.83 3.43 -26.45
C GLN A 329 9.93 2.63 -27.78
N ARG A 330 10.21 1.33 -27.69
CA ARG A 330 10.42 0.43 -28.83
C ARG A 330 9.34 -0.65 -28.95
N ALA A 331 8.22 -0.54 -28.23
CA ALA A 331 7.13 -1.53 -28.26
C ALA A 331 6.43 -1.67 -29.64
N HIS A 332 6.67 -0.73 -30.54
CA HIS A 332 6.24 -0.78 -31.94
C HIS A 332 7.12 -1.69 -32.82
N VAL A 333 8.33 -2.04 -32.37
CA VAL A 333 9.31 -2.81 -33.15
C VAL A 333 8.88 -4.26 -33.31
N SER A 334 8.47 -4.93 -32.23
CA SER A 334 7.90 -6.28 -32.31
C SER A 334 7.00 -6.59 -31.12
N ARG A 335 6.20 -7.66 -31.26
CA ARG A 335 5.40 -8.21 -30.17
C ARG A 335 6.25 -8.58 -28.95
N LEU A 336 7.46 -9.10 -29.19
CA LEU A 336 8.38 -9.50 -28.12
C LEU A 336 8.86 -8.28 -27.31
N VAL A 337 9.25 -7.19 -27.98
CA VAL A 337 9.66 -5.96 -27.28
C VAL A 337 8.51 -5.37 -26.47
N ARG A 338 7.29 -5.44 -27.01
CA ARG A 338 6.08 -5.02 -26.28
C ARG A 338 5.85 -5.86 -25.03
N GLN A 339 6.00 -7.18 -25.13
CA GLN A 339 5.87 -8.08 -23.99
C GLN A 339 6.90 -7.78 -22.90
N VAL A 340 8.16 -7.52 -23.27
CA VAL A 340 9.20 -7.07 -22.33
C VAL A 340 8.78 -5.77 -21.63
N ALA A 341 8.33 -4.78 -22.40
CA ALA A 341 7.88 -3.50 -21.86
C ALA A 341 6.70 -3.66 -20.88
N ASP A 342 5.68 -4.43 -21.25
CA ASP A 342 4.49 -4.67 -20.42
C ASP A 342 4.85 -5.41 -19.12
N THR A 343 5.83 -6.32 -19.18
CA THR A 343 6.31 -7.09 -18.02
C THR A 343 7.07 -6.19 -17.05
N PHE A 344 8.01 -5.37 -17.53
CA PHE A 344 8.74 -4.43 -16.68
C PHE A 344 7.83 -3.37 -16.07
N GLU A 345 6.94 -2.74 -16.85
CA GLU A 345 6.03 -1.71 -16.33
C GLU A 345 5.12 -2.26 -15.23
N THR A 346 4.67 -3.51 -15.37
CA THR A 346 3.90 -4.17 -14.31
C THR A 346 4.75 -4.38 -13.06
N ALA A 347 5.98 -4.89 -13.22
CA ALA A 347 6.89 -5.15 -12.10
C ALA A 347 7.30 -3.87 -11.36
N GLU A 348 7.69 -2.81 -12.09
CA GLU A 348 8.07 -1.51 -11.54
C GLU A 348 6.93 -0.90 -10.72
N ARG A 349 5.71 -0.91 -11.26
CA ARG A 349 4.52 -0.44 -10.52
C ARG A 349 4.30 -1.24 -9.23
N THR A 350 4.42 -2.57 -9.30
CA THR A 350 4.29 -3.43 -8.13
C THR A 350 5.37 -3.14 -7.09
N VAL A 351 6.63 -2.95 -7.49
CA VAL A 351 7.73 -2.57 -6.58
C VAL A 351 7.48 -1.21 -5.92
N ASP A 352 6.97 -0.23 -6.66
CA ASP A 352 6.63 1.08 -6.11
C ASP A 352 5.58 1.02 -4.99
N GLU A 353 4.65 0.07 -5.07
CA GLU A 353 3.66 -0.19 -4.02
C GLU A 353 4.33 -0.72 -2.74
N GLY A 354 5.18 -1.74 -2.87
CA GLY A 354 5.97 -2.26 -1.74
C GLY A 354 6.88 -1.19 -1.14
N ASN A 355 7.59 -0.44 -1.98
CA ASN A 355 8.44 0.67 -1.56
C ASN A 355 7.69 1.76 -0.79
N SER A 356 6.42 1.99 -1.13
CA SER A 356 5.58 2.95 -0.43
C SER A 356 5.25 2.51 1.00
N LEU A 357 5.13 1.19 1.25
CA LEU A 357 4.98 0.61 2.58
C LEU A 357 6.29 0.75 3.38
N VAL A 358 7.41 0.32 2.80
CA VAL A 358 8.73 0.36 3.47
C VAL A 358 9.13 1.78 3.87
N LYS A 359 8.93 2.77 2.97
CA LYS A 359 9.18 4.18 3.28
C LYS A 359 8.34 4.68 4.45
N ARG A 360 7.10 4.20 4.58
CA ARG A 360 6.23 4.53 5.70
C ARG A 360 6.74 3.90 7.00
N TRP A 361 7.15 2.63 6.96
CA TRP A 361 7.72 1.96 8.13
C TRP A 361 8.98 2.66 8.62
N LEU A 362 9.89 3.04 7.72
CA LEU A 362 11.09 3.82 8.05
C LEU A 362 10.75 5.17 8.67
N ALA A 363 9.81 5.91 8.07
CA ALA A 363 9.37 7.20 8.61
C ALA A 363 8.73 7.07 10.00
N GLU A 364 7.90 6.04 10.21
CA GLU A 364 7.27 5.78 11.50
C GLU A 364 8.30 5.35 12.55
N TRP A 365 9.24 4.47 12.17
CA TRP A 365 10.33 4.05 13.02
C TRP A 365 11.15 5.25 13.51
N ASP A 366 11.54 6.14 12.59
CA ASP A 366 12.33 7.32 12.93
C ASP A 366 11.55 8.30 13.81
N ALA A 367 10.23 8.45 13.59
CA ALA A 367 9.36 9.31 14.37
C ALA A 367 9.11 8.78 15.80
N VAL A 368 8.92 7.47 15.95
CA VAL A 368 8.49 6.83 17.20
C VAL A 368 9.67 6.37 18.04
N LEU A 369 10.69 5.78 17.41
CA LEU A 369 11.84 5.14 18.07
C LEU A 369 13.16 5.89 17.86
N GLY A 370 13.26 6.73 16.82
CA GLY A 370 14.46 7.50 16.48
C GLY A 370 14.85 8.57 17.50
N ALA A 371 13.94 8.95 18.40
CA ALA A 371 14.17 9.88 19.51
C ALA A 371 14.38 9.15 20.85
N THR A 372 15.33 8.22 20.93
CA THR A 372 15.80 7.78 22.26
C THR A 372 16.88 8.76 22.73
N PRO A 373 16.66 9.54 23.82
CA PRO A 373 17.70 10.42 24.33
C PRO A 373 18.85 9.54 24.78
N THR A 374 20.03 9.81 24.22
CA THR A 374 21.30 9.30 24.73
C THR A 374 21.31 9.65 26.22
N LEU A 375 21.26 8.63 27.09
CA LEU A 375 21.48 8.79 28.52
C LEU A 375 22.79 9.56 28.66
N THR A 376 22.68 10.87 28.96
CA THR A 376 23.82 11.67 29.36
C THR A 376 24.39 10.98 30.58
N SER A 377 25.59 10.42 30.41
CA SER A 377 26.42 9.95 31.51
C SER A 377 26.43 11.04 32.58
N GLY A 378 25.90 10.67 33.74
CA GLY A 378 25.77 11.55 34.88
C GLY A 378 27.09 12.21 35.24
N ASP A 379 26.96 13.45 35.70
CA ASP A 379 27.94 14.20 36.45
C ASP A 379 28.85 13.30 37.30
N SER A 380 30.16 13.39 37.05
CA SER A 380 31.14 13.24 38.13
C SER A 380 31.88 14.56 38.26
N LYS A 381 31.30 15.45 39.07
CA LYS A 381 32.07 16.46 39.78
C LYS A 381 32.20 16.04 41.24
N ASP A 382 33.44 16.11 41.68
CA ASP A 382 33.91 16.22 43.06
C ASP A 382 33.73 15.02 44.00
N HIS A 383 34.80 14.22 44.08
CA HIS A 383 35.42 13.95 45.38
C HIS A 383 36.94 13.87 45.22
N ASP A 384 37.60 15.02 45.29
CA ASP A 384 39.02 15.10 45.65
C ASP A 384 39.10 15.46 47.14
N LEU A 385 39.10 14.43 47.98
CA LEU A 385 39.52 14.48 49.37
C LEU A 385 40.79 13.66 49.46
N GLY A 386 41.91 14.36 49.63
CA GLY A 386 43.22 13.75 49.75
C GLY A 386 43.37 12.85 50.97
N ASP A 387 44.42 12.04 50.96
CA ASP A 387 45.22 11.86 52.16
C ASP A 387 46.68 11.52 51.85
N ASN A 388 47.50 11.92 52.81
CA ASN A 388 48.96 11.83 52.93
C ASN A 388 49.62 10.49 52.57
N ALA A 389 50.89 10.53 52.16
CA ALA A 389 52.03 10.19 53.06
C ALA A 389 53.38 9.96 52.35
N SER A 390 54.38 10.69 52.82
CA SER A 390 55.71 10.20 53.25
C SER A 390 56.76 9.70 52.24
N SER A 391 57.86 10.46 52.23
CA SER A 391 59.30 10.09 52.12
C SER A 391 60.03 10.63 50.91
#